data_AF-A0A510T878-F1
#
_entry.id   AF-A0A510T878-F1
#
_cell.length_a   1.000
_cell.length_b   1.000
_cell.length_c   1.000
_cell.angle_alpha   90.00
_cell.angle_beta   90.00
_cell.angle_gamma   90.00
#
_symmetry.space_group_name_H-M   'P 1'
#
loop_
_entity.id
_entity.type
_entity.pdbx_description
1 polymer ?
#
loop_
_entity_poly.entity_id
_entity_poly.type
_entity_poly.pdbx_seq_one_letter_code
_entity_poly.pdbx_strand_id
1 'polypeptide(L)'
;MIARFAGAALTLVAALAVPASAPAHATGLNPAVEQQLGEAYAATARYGYTPFATADGYRARVCLARAQGGMGFHYFNESHFGSLDPTRPGALLYEDAGHGERRLIGVEWVVPVTGKNMKRPRLFGQDFQGPMPGHYPGMPTHYDLHVWLYKQNPNGLFAQWNPRVTCPASAAQDMKGMKGANGTQGMSSMKGTQGTQGTQGTQSTQDSQGMQAMQGMQGMQDASGR
;
A
#
# COMPACT_ATOMS: atom_id res chain seq x y z
N MET A 1 38.40 54.89 -29.57
CA MET A 1 38.02 53.46 -29.56
C MET A 1 37.57 53.12 -28.16
N ILE A 2 36.27 52.88 -27.93
CA ILE A 2 35.74 52.44 -26.63
C ILE A 2 35.07 51.10 -26.87
N ALA A 3 35.72 50.02 -26.42
CA ALA A 3 35.19 48.67 -26.51
C ALA A 3 34.14 48.47 -25.40
N ARG A 4 32.88 48.21 -25.80
CA ARG A 4 31.81 47.81 -24.89
C ARG A 4 31.83 46.30 -24.74
N PHE A 5 32.23 45.81 -23.58
CA PHE A 5 32.02 44.41 -23.21
C PHE A 5 30.58 44.25 -22.71
N ALA A 6 29.73 43.61 -23.52
CA ALA A 6 28.42 43.15 -23.08
C ALA A 6 28.59 41.80 -22.37
N GLY A 7 28.53 41.82 -21.03
CA GLY A 7 28.47 40.60 -20.23
C GLY A 7 27.07 39.99 -20.31
N ALA A 8 26.96 38.80 -20.91
CA ALA A 8 25.73 38.02 -20.86
C ALA A 8 25.58 37.42 -19.45
N ALA A 9 24.58 37.87 -18.70
CA ALA A 9 24.21 37.28 -17.43
C ALA A 9 23.45 35.98 -17.69
N LEU A 10 24.12 34.84 -17.50
CA LEU A 10 23.51 33.52 -17.56
C LEU A 10 22.74 33.29 -16.25
N THR A 11 21.43 33.55 -16.24
CA THR A 11 20.58 33.21 -15.09
C THR A 11 20.39 31.71 -15.02
N LEU A 12 21.12 31.07 -14.10
CA LEU A 12 20.94 29.66 -13.75
C LEU A 12 19.61 29.52 -12.99
N VAL A 13 18.54 29.07 -13.67
CA VAL A 13 17.32 28.65 -12.99
C VAL A 13 17.62 27.28 -12.37
N ALA A 14 18.01 27.26 -11.10
CA ALA A 14 18.08 26.03 -10.33
C ALA A 14 16.65 25.48 -10.21
N ALA A 15 16.32 24.47 -11.01
CA ALA A 15 15.10 23.69 -10.81
C ALA A 15 15.22 23.01 -9.45
N LEU A 16 14.50 23.54 -8.45
CA LEU A 16 14.26 22.85 -7.21
C LEU A 16 13.46 21.59 -7.57
N ALA A 17 14.18 20.47 -7.74
CA ALA A 17 13.56 19.16 -7.80
C ALA A 17 12.90 18.95 -6.44
N VAL A 18 11.60 19.24 -6.36
CA VAL A 18 10.77 18.78 -5.25
C VAL A 18 10.97 17.27 -5.23
N PRO A 19 11.47 16.67 -4.14
CA PRO A 19 11.59 15.23 -4.07
C PRO A 19 10.19 14.70 -4.36
N ALA A 20 10.05 13.96 -5.45
CA ALA A 20 8.82 13.24 -5.74
C ALA A 20 8.63 12.31 -4.55
N SER A 21 7.72 12.69 -3.65
CA SER A 21 7.31 11.86 -2.53
C SER A 21 6.99 10.48 -3.11
N ALA A 22 7.81 9.48 -2.78
CA ALA A 22 7.59 8.14 -3.31
C ALA A 22 6.27 7.58 -2.73
N PRO A 23 5.62 6.63 -3.43
CA PRO A 23 4.46 5.96 -2.85
C PRO A 23 4.86 5.30 -1.53
N ALA A 24 3.97 5.35 -0.55
CA ALA A 24 4.14 4.57 0.67
C ALA A 24 4.30 3.09 0.26
N HIS A 25 5.43 2.47 0.66
CA HIS A 25 5.72 1.04 0.43
C HIS A 25 6.05 0.58 -0.99
N ALA A 26 6.47 1.46 -1.91
CA ALA A 26 6.85 1.04 -3.27
C ALA A 26 8.28 0.48 -3.41
N THR A 27 9.00 0.18 -2.32
CA THR A 27 10.38 -0.30 -2.39
C THR A 27 10.45 -1.82 -2.25
N GLY A 28 11.19 -2.49 -3.14
CA GLY A 28 11.45 -3.93 -3.08
C GLY A 28 10.37 -4.78 -3.75
N LEU A 29 9.55 -4.18 -4.61
CA LEU A 29 8.59 -4.88 -5.46
C LEU A 29 9.22 -5.19 -6.83
N ASN A 30 8.47 -5.88 -7.69
CA ASN A 30 8.88 -6.06 -9.08
C ASN A 30 9.02 -4.66 -9.75
N PRO A 31 10.10 -4.36 -10.49
CA PRO A 31 10.32 -3.03 -11.08
C PRO A 31 9.18 -2.51 -11.96
N ALA A 32 8.49 -3.39 -12.68
CA ALA A 32 7.33 -2.99 -13.48
C ALA A 32 6.15 -2.55 -12.60
N VAL A 33 5.97 -3.20 -11.45
CA VAL A 33 4.95 -2.81 -10.46
C VAL A 33 5.34 -1.49 -9.79
N GLU A 34 6.61 -1.31 -9.43
CA GLU A 34 7.11 -0.05 -8.86
C GLU A 34 6.89 1.12 -9.82
N GLN A 35 7.18 0.93 -11.11
CA GLN A 35 6.93 1.94 -12.14
C GLN A 35 5.44 2.32 -12.20
N GLN A 36 4.55 1.34 -12.31
CA GLN A 36 3.10 1.59 -12.38
C GLN A 36 2.59 2.32 -11.12
N LEU A 37 3.09 1.97 -9.93
CA LEU A 37 2.74 2.65 -8.68
C LEU A 37 3.26 4.09 -8.66
N GLY A 38 4.44 4.36 -9.23
CA GLY A 38 4.96 5.71 -9.43
C GLY A 38 4.11 6.55 -10.37
N GLU A 39 3.66 5.98 -11.48
CA GLU A 39 2.73 6.62 -12.42
C GLU A 39 1.39 6.97 -11.74
N ALA A 40 0.83 6.03 -10.99
CA ALA A 40 -0.41 6.24 -10.24
C ALA A 40 -0.25 7.34 -9.19
N TYR A 41 0.86 7.34 -8.45
CA TYR A 41 1.16 8.37 -7.46
C TYR A 41 1.27 9.75 -8.11
N ALA A 42 2.04 9.87 -9.19
CA ALA A 42 2.24 11.13 -9.90
C ALA A 42 0.92 11.70 -10.46
N ALA A 43 0.07 10.84 -11.01
CA ALA A 43 -1.23 11.23 -11.56
C ALA A 43 -2.22 11.70 -10.49
N THR A 44 -2.12 11.19 -9.26
CA THR A 44 -3.13 11.42 -8.21
C THR A 44 -2.67 12.32 -7.06
N ALA A 45 -1.38 12.63 -6.94
CA ALA A 45 -0.84 13.45 -5.83
C ALA A 45 -1.49 14.83 -5.71
N ARG A 46 -1.86 15.45 -6.85
CA ARG A 46 -2.59 16.73 -6.87
C ARG A 46 -3.91 16.67 -6.12
N TYR A 47 -4.55 15.51 -6.04
CA TYR A 47 -5.83 15.34 -5.36
C TYR A 47 -5.73 15.30 -3.84
N GLY A 48 -4.55 15.53 -3.27
CA GLY A 48 -4.40 15.91 -1.87
C GLY A 48 -5.24 17.14 -1.49
N TYR A 49 -5.55 18.00 -2.47
CA TYR A 49 -6.54 19.07 -2.36
C TYR A 49 -7.85 18.69 -3.08
N THR A 50 -8.94 18.47 -2.33
CA THR A 50 -10.19 17.91 -2.86
C THR A 50 -10.89 18.72 -3.94
N PRO A 51 -10.77 20.05 -4.04
CA PRO A 51 -11.33 20.78 -5.17
C PRO A 51 -10.77 20.35 -6.53
N PHE A 52 -9.49 19.92 -6.62
CA PHE A 52 -8.95 19.38 -7.87
C PHE A 52 -9.58 18.04 -8.23
N ALA A 53 -9.83 17.17 -7.24
CA ALA A 53 -10.56 15.93 -7.47
C ALA A 53 -11.97 16.19 -8.00
N THR A 54 -12.67 17.15 -7.39
CA THR A 54 -14.05 17.50 -7.78
C THR A 54 -14.09 18.13 -9.17
N ALA A 55 -13.14 19.00 -9.50
CA ALA A 55 -13.00 19.59 -10.84
C ALA A 55 -12.78 18.51 -11.91
N ASP A 56 -12.03 17.46 -11.60
CA ASP A 56 -11.76 16.32 -12.49
C ASP A 56 -12.84 15.22 -12.43
N GLY A 57 -14.00 15.52 -11.82
CA GLY A 57 -15.19 14.67 -11.88
C GLY A 57 -15.31 13.61 -10.77
N TYR A 58 -14.39 13.57 -9.81
CA TYR A 58 -14.52 12.70 -8.64
C TYR A 58 -15.54 13.27 -7.65
N ARG A 59 -16.57 12.50 -7.30
CA ARG A 59 -17.65 12.94 -6.39
C ARG A 59 -17.66 12.13 -5.10
N ALA A 60 -17.71 12.83 -3.97
CA ALA A 60 -17.88 12.22 -2.66
C ALA A 60 -19.17 11.39 -2.61
N ARG A 61 -19.09 10.16 -2.09
CA ARG A 61 -20.27 9.29 -1.90
C ARG A 61 -20.41 8.81 -0.46
N VAL A 62 -19.49 7.97 -0.01
CA VAL A 62 -19.66 7.16 1.19
C VAL A 62 -18.36 7.02 1.95
N CYS A 63 -18.41 6.96 3.28
CA CYS A 63 -17.31 6.46 4.09
C CYS A 63 -17.60 5.01 4.48
N LEU A 64 -16.66 4.10 4.20
CA LEU A 64 -16.82 2.67 4.47
C LEU A 64 -15.87 2.22 5.58
N ALA A 65 -16.43 1.61 6.62
CA ALA A 65 -15.68 1.02 7.72
C ALA A 65 -16.35 -0.25 8.24
N ARG A 66 -15.53 -1.16 8.79
CA ARG A 66 -15.92 -2.43 9.42
C ARG A 66 -14.94 -2.75 10.55
N ALA A 67 -15.13 -3.90 11.20
CA ALA A 67 -14.26 -4.36 12.30
C ALA A 67 -12.77 -4.47 11.89
N GLN A 68 -12.47 -4.77 10.63
CA GLN A 68 -11.10 -4.87 10.11
C GLN A 68 -10.42 -3.51 9.86
N GLY A 69 -11.16 -2.41 9.97
CA GLY A 69 -10.69 -1.06 9.68
C GLY A 69 -11.58 -0.30 8.69
N GLY A 70 -11.06 0.82 8.19
CA GLY A 70 -11.71 1.67 7.21
C GLY A 70 -11.11 1.53 5.82
N MET A 71 -11.95 1.77 4.81
CA MET A 71 -11.52 2.12 3.45
C MET A 71 -11.49 3.65 3.27
N GLY A 72 -12.26 4.37 4.09
CA GLY A 72 -12.34 5.83 4.09
C GLY A 72 -13.48 6.36 3.21
N PHE A 73 -13.49 7.69 3.03
CA PHE A 73 -14.40 8.40 2.16
C PHE A 73 -14.03 8.17 0.71
N HIS A 74 -14.91 7.51 -0.04
CA HIS A 74 -14.74 7.29 -1.47
C HIS A 74 -15.26 8.48 -2.26
N TYR A 75 -14.42 8.98 -3.14
CA TYR A 75 -14.76 9.91 -4.18
C TYR A 75 -14.65 9.17 -5.51
N PHE A 76 -15.79 8.90 -6.16
CA PHE A 76 -15.81 8.11 -7.39
C PHE A 76 -15.86 9.01 -8.63
N ASN A 77 -15.11 8.62 -9.66
CA ASN A 77 -15.28 9.10 -11.01
C ASN A 77 -15.78 7.94 -11.88
N GLU A 78 -17.10 7.88 -12.08
CA GLU A 78 -17.75 6.78 -12.80
C GLU A 78 -17.31 6.69 -14.27
N SER A 79 -16.82 7.79 -14.86
CA SER A 79 -16.26 7.76 -16.23
C SER A 79 -14.95 6.97 -16.34
N HIS A 80 -14.31 6.69 -15.20
CA HIS A 80 -13.11 5.86 -15.11
C HIS A 80 -13.41 4.40 -14.75
N PHE A 81 -14.68 4.04 -14.55
CA PHE A 81 -15.04 2.64 -14.27
C PHE A 81 -14.71 1.76 -15.48
N GLY A 82 -14.05 0.64 -15.21
CA GLY A 82 -13.51 -0.27 -16.23
C GLY A 82 -12.08 0.04 -16.67
N SER A 83 -11.48 1.14 -16.22
CA SER A 83 -10.08 1.47 -16.50
C SER A 83 -9.13 0.45 -15.87
N LEU A 84 -8.11 0.06 -16.65
CA LEU A 84 -6.92 -0.68 -16.17
C LEU A 84 -5.63 0.14 -16.40
N ASP A 85 -5.77 1.45 -16.56
CA ASP A 85 -4.67 2.40 -16.68
C ASP A 85 -4.26 2.87 -15.26
N PRO A 86 -2.99 2.69 -14.84
CA PRO A 86 -2.47 3.16 -13.56
C PRO A 86 -2.67 4.65 -13.28
N THR A 87 -2.90 5.48 -14.30
CA THR A 87 -3.09 6.92 -14.14
C THR A 87 -4.55 7.33 -14.02
N ARG A 88 -5.49 6.38 -14.17
CA ARG A 88 -6.94 6.63 -14.24
C ARG A 88 -7.72 5.76 -13.25
N PRO A 89 -7.57 5.99 -11.93
CA PRO A 89 -8.33 5.27 -10.93
C PRO A 89 -9.81 5.66 -10.97
N GLY A 90 -10.67 4.70 -10.62
CA GLY A 90 -12.11 4.87 -10.50
C GLY A 90 -12.52 5.58 -9.21
N ALA A 91 -11.72 5.49 -8.15
CA ALA A 91 -11.95 6.20 -6.90
C ALA A 91 -10.67 6.76 -6.27
N LEU A 92 -10.88 7.82 -5.50
CA LEU A 92 -9.91 8.39 -4.57
C LEU A 92 -10.42 8.14 -3.15
N LEU A 93 -9.50 7.76 -2.26
CA LEU A 93 -9.81 7.41 -0.87
C LEU A 93 -9.28 8.50 0.05
N TYR A 94 -10.15 9.02 0.91
CA TYR A 94 -9.80 10.05 1.89
C TYR A 94 -10.10 9.60 3.31
N GLU A 95 -9.31 10.06 4.27
CA GLU A 95 -9.72 10.06 5.67
C GLU A 95 -10.10 11.46 6.13
N ASP A 96 -10.82 11.52 7.26
CA ASP A 96 -11.10 12.78 7.92
C ASP A 96 -9.78 13.39 8.43
N ALA A 97 -9.52 14.63 8.05
CA ALA A 97 -8.39 15.39 8.56
C ALA A 97 -8.78 16.34 9.70
N GLY A 98 -10.06 16.34 10.10
CA GLY A 98 -10.63 17.29 11.04
C GLY A 98 -11.11 18.56 10.34
N HIS A 99 -11.93 19.35 11.03
CA HIS A 99 -12.45 20.64 10.54
C HIS A 99 -13.15 20.61 9.17
N GLY A 100 -13.69 19.45 8.78
CA GLY A 100 -14.34 19.24 7.48
C GLY A 100 -13.35 18.97 6.34
N GLU A 101 -12.05 18.91 6.61
CA GLU A 101 -11.03 18.63 5.62
C GLU A 101 -10.89 17.13 5.34
N ARG A 102 -10.26 16.83 4.21
CA ARG A 102 -10.02 15.47 3.73
C ARG A 102 -8.56 15.33 3.38
N ARG A 103 -7.97 14.21 3.78
CA ARG A 103 -6.59 13.85 3.46
C ARG A 103 -6.58 12.61 2.59
N LEU A 104 -5.92 12.69 1.43
CA LEU A 104 -5.80 11.58 0.49
C LEU A 104 -4.96 10.47 1.13
N ILE A 105 -5.48 9.25 1.15
CA ILE A 105 -4.86 8.09 1.81
C ILE A 105 -4.57 6.94 0.84
N GLY A 106 -5.30 6.87 -0.26
CA GLY A 106 -5.16 5.82 -1.25
C GLY A 106 -6.03 6.09 -2.47
N VAL A 107 -6.02 5.13 -3.39
CA VAL A 107 -6.77 5.15 -4.64
C VAL A 107 -7.32 3.75 -4.93
N GLU A 108 -8.32 3.68 -5.79
CA GLU A 108 -9.00 2.43 -6.13
C GLU A 108 -9.33 2.38 -7.62
N TRP A 109 -9.14 1.21 -8.24
CA TRP A 109 -9.69 0.90 -9.55
C TRP A 109 -10.97 0.11 -9.40
N VAL A 110 -12.00 0.47 -10.15
CA VAL A 110 -13.32 -0.16 -10.11
C VAL A 110 -13.64 -0.66 -11.51
N VAL A 111 -13.94 -1.95 -11.65
CA VAL A 111 -14.28 -2.58 -12.92
C VAL A 111 -15.64 -3.27 -12.79
N PRO A 112 -16.72 -2.70 -13.37
CA PRO A 112 -18.04 -3.30 -13.37
C PRO A 112 -18.06 -4.70 -14.00
N VAL A 113 -18.83 -5.61 -13.41
CA VAL A 113 -19.07 -6.94 -13.99
C VAL A 113 -20.03 -6.80 -15.18
N THR A 114 -19.55 -7.15 -16.37
CA THR A 114 -20.35 -7.04 -17.62
C THR A 114 -20.97 -8.36 -18.07
N GLY A 115 -20.64 -9.49 -17.41
CA GLY A 115 -21.18 -10.80 -17.76
C GLY A 115 -20.84 -11.88 -16.74
N LYS A 116 -21.59 -13.00 -16.78
CA LYS A 116 -21.51 -14.10 -15.80
C LYS A 116 -20.13 -14.79 -15.73
N ASN A 117 -19.39 -14.80 -16.85
CA ASN A 117 -18.09 -15.48 -16.97
C ASN A 117 -16.94 -14.49 -17.23
N MET A 118 -17.11 -13.23 -16.81
CA MET A 118 -16.08 -12.22 -16.96
C MET A 118 -14.80 -12.65 -16.23
N LYS A 119 -13.66 -12.58 -16.92
CA LYS A 119 -12.35 -12.85 -16.31
C LYS A 119 -12.03 -11.77 -15.27
N ARG A 120 -11.48 -12.17 -14.12
CA ARG A 120 -11.00 -11.26 -13.08
C ARG A 120 -9.95 -10.30 -13.67
N PRO A 121 -10.13 -8.98 -13.53
CA PRO A 121 -9.14 -8.01 -13.99
C PRO A 121 -7.85 -8.08 -13.16
N ARG A 122 -6.75 -7.58 -13.75
CA ARG A 122 -5.44 -7.55 -13.12
C ARG A 122 -4.73 -6.23 -13.38
N LEU A 123 -4.12 -5.63 -12.36
CA LEU A 123 -3.32 -4.40 -12.43
C LEU A 123 -2.26 -4.41 -11.32
N PHE A 124 -1.11 -3.77 -11.49
CA PHE A 124 0.00 -3.80 -10.53
C PHE A 124 0.48 -5.23 -10.17
N GLY A 125 0.31 -6.17 -11.10
CA GLY A 125 0.54 -7.59 -10.87
C GLY A 125 -0.46 -8.26 -9.92
N GLN A 126 -1.48 -7.55 -9.44
CA GLN A 126 -2.51 -8.04 -8.52
C GLN A 126 -3.81 -8.33 -9.24
N ASP A 127 -4.43 -9.45 -8.89
CA ASP A 127 -5.81 -9.73 -9.24
C ASP A 127 -6.73 -8.82 -8.41
N PHE A 128 -7.74 -8.23 -9.04
CA PHE A 128 -8.71 -7.38 -8.34
C PHE A 128 -9.50 -8.20 -7.32
N GLN A 129 -9.93 -7.61 -6.21
CA GLN A 129 -10.86 -8.21 -5.24
C GLN A 129 -12.30 -8.20 -5.77
N GLY A 130 -13.15 -9.09 -5.24
CA GLY A 130 -14.57 -9.21 -5.62
C GLY A 130 -14.90 -10.45 -6.47
N PRO A 131 -16.03 -10.45 -7.21
CA PRO A 131 -16.93 -9.32 -7.39
C PRO A 131 -17.67 -8.99 -6.08
N MET A 132 -18.09 -7.74 -5.91
CA MET A 132 -18.86 -7.31 -4.75
C MET A 132 -20.01 -6.37 -5.13
N PRO A 133 -21.05 -6.27 -4.29
CA PRO A 133 -22.14 -5.34 -4.52
C PRO A 133 -21.64 -3.89 -4.57
N GLY A 134 -22.36 -3.04 -5.29
CA GLY A 134 -22.09 -1.61 -5.34
C GLY A 134 -22.08 -0.94 -3.96
N HIS A 135 -21.19 0.04 -3.78
CA HIS A 135 -21.01 0.77 -2.51
C HIS A 135 -22.06 1.88 -2.27
N TYR A 136 -22.90 2.16 -3.25
CA TYR A 136 -24.01 3.11 -3.16
C TYR A 136 -25.13 2.70 -4.12
N PRO A 137 -26.38 3.19 -3.91
CA PRO A 137 -27.50 2.88 -4.79
C PRO A 137 -27.19 3.21 -6.25
N GLY A 138 -27.35 2.22 -7.14
CA GLY A 138 -27.09 2.35 -8.57
C GLY A 138 -25.67 1.99 -9.02
N MET A 139 -24.72 1.82 -8.09
CA MET A 139 -23.39 1.31 -8.46
C MET A 139 -23.51 -0.18 -8.85
N PRO A 140 -22.96 -0.59 -10.00
CA PRO A 140 -23.02 -1.99 -10.42
C PRO A 140 -22.19 -2.89 -9.50
N THR A 141 -22.50 -4.18 -9.52
CA THR A 141 -21.57 -5.21 -9.01
C THR A 141 -20.25 -5.08 -9.76
N HIS A 142 -19.13 -5.08 -9.04
CA HIS A 142 -17.82 -4.77 -9.61
C HIS A 142 -16.71 -5.57 -8.94
N TYR A 143 -15.56 -5.61 -9.60
CA TYR A 143 -14.28 -5.89 -8.97
C TYR A 143 -13.62 -4.56 -8.59
N ASP A 144 -12.88 -4.53 -7.49
CA ASP A 144 -12.04 -3.37 -7.15
C ASP A 144 -10.60 -3.78 -6.84
N LEU A 145 -9.69 -2.82 -6.94
CA LEU A 145 -8.31 -2.98 -6.46
C LEU A 145 -7.91 -1.73 -5.69
N HIS A 146 -7.78 -1.89 -4.38
CA HIS A 146 -7.31 -0.87 -3.46
C HIS A 146 -5.80 -0.72 -3.50
N VAL A 147 -5.31 0.53 -3.48
CA VAL A 147 -3.88 0.84 -3.39
C VAL A 147 -3.63 1.97 -2.39
N TRP A 148 -2.96 1.63 -1.30
CA TRP A 148 -2.61 2.55 -0.20
C TRP A 148 -1.37 3.39 -0.52
N LEU A 149 -1.46 4.26 -1.52
CA LEU A 149 -0.32 5.05 -2.03
C LEU A 149 0.20 6.11 -1.05
N TYR A 150 -0.63 6.62 -0.14
CA TYR A 150 -0.28 7.77 0.71
C TYR A 150 -0.23 7.42 2.19
N LYS A 151 -1.19 6.63 2.68
CA LYS A 151 -1.21 6.19 4.08
C LYS A 151 -0.75 4.75 4.15
N GLN A 152 0.19 4.47 5.05
CA GLN A 152 0.64 3.11 5.29
C GLN A 152 -0.50 2.19 5.74
N ASN A 153 -0.52 0.97 5.21
CA ASN A 153 -1.45 -0.08 5.65
C ASN A 153 -0.66 -1.27 6.22
N PRO A 154 -0.78 -1.57 7.53
CA PRO A 154 -0.16 -2.74 8.15
C PRO A 154 -0.54 -4.08 7.50
N ASN A 155 -1.72 -4.16 6.87
CA ASN A 155 -2.19 -5.37 6.21
C ASN A 155 -1.63 -5.52 4.77
N GLY A 156 -0.89 -4.52 4.27
CA GLY A 156 -0.27 -4.51 2.95
C GLY A 156 -0.81 -3.44 2.00
N LEU A 157 0.00 -3.09 1.00
CA LEU A 157 -0.27 -2.02 0.02
C LEU A 157 -1.58 -2.20 -0.75
N PHE A 158 -1.96 -3.46 -1.02
CA PHE A 158 -3.16 -3.82 -1.80
C PHE A 158 -4.29 -4.42 -0.95
N ALA A 159 -4.18 -4.37 0.38
CA ALA A 159 -5.22 -4.90 1.25
C ALA A 159 -6.47 -4.03 1.16
N GLN A 160 -7.66 -4.63 1.12
CA GLN A 160 -8.90 -3.87 1.01
C GLN A 160 -9.13 -2.96 2.24
N TRP A 161 -8.85 -3.45 3.44
CA TRP A 161 -9.11 -2.73 4.69
C TRP A 161 -7.82 -2.22 5.34
N ASN A 162 -7.84 -0.99 5.88
CA ASN A 162 -6.75 -0.44 6.68
C ASN A 162 -7.19 -0.22 8.13
N PRO A 163 -6.59 -0.92 9.11
CA PRO A 163 -6.98 -0.80 10.53
C PRO A 163 -6.66 0.58 11.13
N ARG A 164 -5.88 1.41 10.43
CA ARG A 164 -5.53 2.77 10.85
C ARG A 164 -6.45 3.85 10.26
N VAL A 165 -7.47 3.46 9.51
CA VAL A 165 -8.46 4.36 8.91
C VAL A 165 -9.78 4.17 9.64
N THR A 166 -10.43 5.28 9.97
CA THR A 166 -11.73 5.29 10.63
C THR A 166 -12.72 6.12 9.81
N CYS A 167 -14.01 5.77 9.93
CA CYS A 167 -15.10 6.59 9.45
C CYS A 167 -15.87 7.13 10.65
N PRO A 168 -16.25 8.42 10.67
CA PRO A 168 -17.11 8.93 11.73
C PRO A 168 -18.46 8.22 11.67
N ALA A 169 -19.06 7.97 12.85
CA ALA A 169 -20.31 7.21 12.97
C ALA A 169 -21.47 7.80 12.13
N SER A 170 -21.45 9.11 11.89
CA SER A 170 -22.43 9.79 11.02
C SER A 170 -22.23 9.57 9.52
N ALA A 171 -21.04 9.11 9.09
CA ALA A 171 -20.71 8.88 7.68
C ALA A 171 -20.45 7.40 7.35
N ALA A 172 -20.24 6.56 8.36
CA ALA A 172 -20.01 5.14 8.20
C ALA A 172 -21.30 4.46 7.74
N GLN A 173 -21.32 3.96 6.50
CA GLN A 173 -22.27 2.90 6.19
C GLN A 173 -21.75 1.61 6.81
N ASP A 174 -22.40 1.18 7.89
CA ASP A 174 -22.23 -0.15 8.45
C ASP A 174 -22.60 -1.16 7.37
N MET A 175 -21.60 -1.73 6.71
CA MET A 175 -21.78 -2.79 5.72
C MET A 175 -22.36 -4.08 6.35
N LYS A 176 -23.00 -4.06 7.53
CA LYS A 176 -23.59 -5.24 8.22
C LYS A 176 -24.57 -6.05 7.33
N GLY A 177 -25.04 -5.52 6.21
CA GLY A 177 -25.86 -6.23 5.22
C GLY A 177 -25.12 -6.89 4.03
N MET A 178 -23.86 -6.53 3.74
CA MET A 178 -23.12 -7.10 2.59
C MET A 178 -22.33 -8.34 3.03
N LYS A 179 -23.01 -9.48 3.11
CA LYS A 179 -22.42 -10.80 3.30
C LYS A 179 -21.77 -11.23 1.97
N GLY A 180 -20.50 -10.88 1.74
CA GLY A 180 -19.82 -11.24 0.47
C GLY A 180 -18.31 -11.05 0.39
N ALA A 181 -17.70 -10.11 1.11
CA ALA A 181 -16.26 -9.90 1.05
C ALA A 181 -15.50 -10.78 2.06
N ASN A 182 -15.50 -12.10 1.86
CA ASN A 182 -14.55 -12.99 2.54
C ASN A 182 -13.60 -13.55 1.47
N GLY A 183 -12.69 -12.69 0.99
CA GLY A 183 -11.61 -13.05 0.08
C GLY A 183 -10.28 -13.11 0.84
N THR A 184 -10.14 -14.05 1.78
CA THR A 184 -8.85 -14.35 2.43
C THR A 184 -7.94 -15.25 1.57
N GLN A 185 -8.35 -15.61 0.34
CA GLN A 185 -7.51 -16.37 -0.58
C GLN A 185 -6.66 -15.42 -1.44
N GLY A 186 -5.50 -15.02 -0.90
CA GLY A 186 -4.51 -14.22 -1.62
C GLY A 186 -3.17 -14.02 -0.89
N MET A 187 -3.05 -14.35 0.39
CA MET A 187 -1.80 -14.16 1.16
C MET A 187 -0.72 -15.25 0.94
N SER A 188 -0.74 -16.02 -0.17
CA SER A 188 0.21 -17.13 -0.39
C SER A 188 1.19 -16.91 -1.55
N SER A 189 1.62 -15.69 -1.84
CA SER A 189 2.63 -15.47 -2.88
C SER A 189 3.65 -14.38 -2.54
N MET A 190 4.31 -14.47 -1.38
CA MET A 190 5.64 -13.90 -1.16
C MET A 190 6.48 -14.82 -0.28
N LYS A 191 6.84 -15.99 -0.81
CA LYS A 191 7.98 -16.80 -0.35
C LYS A 191 8.76 -17.31 -1.56
N GLY A 192 9.58 -16.44 -2.15
CA GLY A 192 10.83 -16.87 -2.80
C GLY A 192 11.93 -16.72 -1.75
N THR A 193 12.97 -17.54 -1.64
CA THR A 193 13.64 -18.40 -2.63
C THR A 193 14.24 -19.62 -1.91
N GLN A 194 14.29 -20.75 -2.62
CA GLN A 194 14.95 -21.99 -2.21
C GLN A 194 16.48 -21.88 -2.38
N GLY A 195 17.24 -22.36 -1.40
CA GLY A 195 18.61 -22.84 -1.64
C GLY A 195 19.64 -22.60 -0.53
N THR A 196 19.66 -23.45 0.51
CA THR A 196 20.90 -24.10 0.97
C THR A 196 20.54 -25.51 1.47
N GLN A 197 21.23 -26.50 0.92
CA GLN A 197 21.05 -27.94 1.12
C GLN A 197 22.09 -28.45 2.14
N GLY A 198 21.65 -29.34 3.05
CA GLY A 198 22.47 -30.16 3.98
C GLY A 198 22.84 -29.43 5.28
N THR A 199 22.63 -29.98 6.48
CA THR A 199 22.89 -31.35 6.94
C THR A 199 21.82 -31.87 7.93
N GLN A 200 21.84 -33.20 8.09
CA GLN A 200 20.86 -34.04 8.77
C GLN A 200 21.40 -34.54 10.12
N GLY A 201 20.52 -34.65 11.13
CA GLY A 201 20.71 -35.36 12.41
C GLY A 201 21.20 -34.47 13.57
N THR A 202 20.72 -34.55 14.80
CA THR A 202 20.00 -35.61 15.54
C THR A 202 19.18 -35.01 16.69
N GLN A 203 18.23 -35.78 17.20
CA GLN A 203 17.33 -35.47 18.31
C GLN A 203 17.84 -36.09 19.63
N SER A 204 17.85 -35.31 20.71
CA SER A 204 17.73 -35.77 22.12
C SER A 204 17.50 -34.54 23.02
N THR A 205 16.28 -34.33 23.52
CA THR A 205 15.86 -34.56 24.92
C THR A 205 16.68 -33.82 25.99
N GLN A 206 16.00 -32.88 26.67
CA GLN A 206 16.00 -32.62 28.12
C GLN A 206 17.29 -32.94 28.91
N ASP A 207 17.91 -31.91 29.51
CA ASP A 207 17.92 -31.74 30.97
C ASP A 207 18.82 -30.56 31.42
N SER A 208 18.48 -30.11 32.62
CA SER A 208 19.05 -29.11 33.52
C SER A 208 20.57 -28.95 33.58
N GLN A 209 20.98 -27.69 33.83
CA GLN A 209 22.10 -27.25 34.70
C GLN A 209 23.31 -28.18 34.86
N GLY A 210 24.49 -27.75 34.41
CA GLY A 210 25.72 -28.33 34.91
C GLY A 210 27.01 -27.85 34.25
N MET A 211 27.79 -27.12 35.03
CA MET A 211 29.27 -27.06 35.00
C MET A 211 29.95 -26.05 34.05
N GLN A 212 30.27 -24.91 34.67
CA GLN A 212 31.58 -24.26 34.53
C GLN A 212 32.70 -25.30 34.61
N ALA A 213 33.61 -25.32 33.64
CA ALA A 213 35.03 -25.66 33.83
C ALA A 213 35.75 -25.62 32.48
N MET A 214 36.47 -24.53 32.19
CA MET A 214 37.73 -24.58 31.44
C MET A 214 38.48 -23.25 31.65
N GLN A 215 39.11 -23.13 32.82
CA GLN A 215 40.22 -22.22 33.05
C GLN A 215 41.25 -22.99 33.90
N GLY A 216 42.46 -23.17 33.37
CA GLY A 216 43.59 -23.68 34.13
C GLY A 216 44.27 -24.91 33.52
N MET A 217 45.03 -24.72 32.44
CA MET A 217 46.22 -25.53 32.19
C MET A 217 47.44 -24.61 32.29
N GLN A 218 48.08 -24.62 33.44
CA GLN A 218 49.52 -24.34 33.53
C GLN A 218 50.09 -25.08 34.73
N GLY A 219 50.68 -26.25 34.44
CA GLY A 219 51.52 -26.96 35.38
C GLY A 219 52.95 -26.43 35.36
N MET A 220 53.61 -26.58 36.51
CA MET A 220 55.00 -27.02 36.76
C MET A 220 55.22 -26.76 38.27
N GLN A 221 55.30 -27.81 39.11
CA GLN A 221 56.58 -28.38 39.61
C GLN A 221 57.38 -27.34 40.42
N ASP A 222 57.80 -27.51 41.68
CA ASP A 222 57.93 -28.67 42.58
C ASP A 222 58.08 -28.16 44.04
N ALA A 223 58.06 -29.11 44.97
CA ALA A 223 58.78 -29.15 46.25
C ALA A 223 58.08 -28.72 47.55
N SER A 224 57.97 -29.71 48.46
CA SER A 224 58.22 -29.70 49.92
C SER A 224 57.77 -28.49 50.75
N GLY A 225 57.05 -28.60 51.86
CA GLY A 225 56.89 -29.71 52.78
C GLY A 225 56.86 -29.13 54.21
N ARG A 226 55.84 -29.52 54.97
CA ARG A 226 55.54 -29.20 56.40
C ARG A 226 55.01 -27.81 56.71
#